data_AF-A0A4R0IYL9-F1
#
_entry.id   AF-A0A4R0IYL9-F1
#
_cell.length_a   1.000
_cell.length_b   1.000
_cell.length_c   1.000
_cell.angle_alpha   90.00
_cell.angle_beta   90.00
_cell.angle_gamma   90.00
#
_symmetry.space_group_name_H-M   'P 1'
#
loop_
_entity.id
_entity.type
_entity.pdbx_description
1 polymer ?
#
loop_
_entity_poly.entity_id
_entity_poly.type
_entity_poly.pdbx_seq_one_letter_code
_entity_poly.pdbx_strand_id
1 'polypeptide(L)'
;MQNEVELPGGNIGGAVRIGDTVRRATGPWTPAIHGLLNYLAGAGLTGVPRVHGHDERGREVLDYLPGTAYGPEVPDGVLADAMRWLAGYHQVVASYRPPGVIRWRAGPAELAADQIICMHDYGYYNWIGTADGFSGVIDWDLAGPGVPLDDIAFTAWNTAPLAIPADPADQAARIRLMAEAYGGWRTFAPAFRRLPRTSDSD
;
A
#
# COMPACT_ATOMS: atom_id res chain seq x y z
N MET A 1 -12.26 -31.06 7.63
CA MET A 1 -12.52 -29.77 6.94
C MET A 1 -12.14 -28.68 7.91
N GLN A 2 -11.24 -27.77 7.53
CA GLN A 2 -11.03 -26.56 8.32
C GLN A 2 -12.24 -25.64 8.07
N ASN A 3 -12.81 -25.06 9.11
CA ASN A 3 -14.01 -24.22 9.00
C ASN A 3 -13.65 -22.88 8.37
N GLU A 4 -14.41 -22.46 7.35
CA GLU A 4 -14.34 -21.10 6.81
C GLU A 4 -14.98 -20.13 7.81
N VAL A 5 -14.28 -19.04 8.13
CA VAL A 5 -14.77 -17.95 8.98
C VAL A 5 -14.89 -16.71 8.11
N GLU A 6 -16.09 -16.16 7.97
CA GLU A 6 -16.29 -14.90 7.25
C GLU A 6 -15.58 -13.75 7.98
N LEU A 7 -14.82 -12.97 7.23
CA LEU A 7 -14.18 -11.76 7.73
C LEU A 7 -15.09 -10.56 7.43
N PRO A 8 -15.34 -9.67 8.42
CA PRO A 8 -16.09 -8.45 8.18
C PRO A 8 -15.32 -7.50 7.28
N GLY A 9 -15.98 -6.91 6.29
CA GLY A 9 -15.41 -5.90 5.39
C GLY A 9 -15.14 -6.41 3.96
N GLY A 10 -14.56 -5.53 3.14
CA GLY A 10 -14.28 -5.78 1.72
C GLY A 10 -15.43 -5.37 0.79
N ASN A 11 -15.15 -4.51 -0.19
CA ASN A 11 -16.15 -4.00 -1.13
C ASN A 11 -16.54 -5.00 -2.23
N ILE A 12 -15.90 -6.18 -2.27
CA ILE A 12 -16.03 -7.14 -3.38
C ILE A 12 -16.09 -8.58 -2.83
N GLY A 13 -17.31 -9.07 -2.59
CA GLY A 13 -17.56 -10.52 -2.42
C GLY A 13 -17.09 -11.15 -1.10
N GLY A 14 -16.55 -10.35 -0.17
CA GLY A 14 -16.10 -10.82 1.15
C GLY A 14 -14.83 -11.69 1.10
N ALA A 15 -14.19 -11.84 2.26
CA ALA A 15 -13.04 -12.71 2.43
C ALA A 15 -13.34 -13.75 3.51
N VAL A 16 -12.84 -14.97 3.35
CA VAL A 16 -12.97 -16.02 4.38
C VAL A 16 -11.60 -16.42 4.90
N ARG A 17 -11.49 -16.57 6.21
CA ARG A 17 -10.30 -17.10 6.88
C ARG A 17 -10.40 -18.62 7.01
N ILE A 18 -9.30 -19.31 6.72
CA ILE A 18 -9.10 -20.75 6.95
C ILE A 18 -7.72 -20.92 7.60
N GLY A 19 -7.69 -21.29 8.88
CA GLY A 19 -6.44 -21.37 9.65
C GLY A 19 -5.71 -20.02 9.64
N ASP A 20 -4.49 -19.99 9.14
CA ASP A 20 -3.64 -18.78 9.07
C ASP A 20 -3.63 -18.14 7.68
N THR A 21 -4.65 -18.43 6.86
CA THR A 21 -4.75 -17.92 5.49
C THR A 21 -6.13 -17.34 5.20
N VAL A 22 -6.20 -16.45 4.22
CA VAL A 22 -7.44 -15.85 3.71
C VAL A 22 -7.70 -16.35 2.29
N ARG A 23 -8.96 -16.57 1.95
CA ARG A 23 -9.45 -16.77 0.58
C ARG A 23 -10.29 -15.57 0.17
N ARG A 24 -9.99 -14.99 -0.99
CA ARG A 24 -10.74 -13.86 -1.57
C ARG A 24 -10.92 -14.05 -3.08
N ALA A 25 -11.90 -13.35 -3.63
CA ALA A 25 -12.18 -13.43 -5.07
C ALA A 25 -10.98 -12.91 -5.88
N THR A 26 -10.75 -13.52 -7.04
CA THR A 26 -9.71 -13.11 -7.98
C THR A 26 -10.28 -12.23 -9.10
N GLY A 27 -9.40 -11.52 -9.79
CA GLY A 27 -9.73 -10.74 -10.97
C GLY A 27 -8.58 -10.75 -11.99
N PRO A 28 -8.76 -10.13 -13.16
CA PRO A 28 -7.72 -10.05 -14.18
C PRO A 28 -6.41 -9.39 -13.71
N TRP A 29 -6.46 -8.64 -12.61
CA TRP A 29 -5.31 -7.97 -11.99
C TRP A 29 -4.56 -8.84 -10.98
N THR A 30 -5.13 -9.97 -10.52
CA THR A 30 -4.53 -10.84 -9.49
C THR A 30 -3.09 -11.25 -9.82
N PRO A 31 -2.70 -11.60 -11.06
CA PRO A 31 -1.30 -11.91 -11.37
C PRO A 31 -0.33 -10.75 -11.11
N ALA A 32 -0.77 -9.50 -11.33
CA ALA A 32 0.05 -8.32 -11.06
C ALA A 32 0.27 -8.13 -9.55
N ILE A 33 -0.80 -8.30 -8.77
CA ILE A 33 -0.75 -8.23 -7.30
C ILE A 33 0.11 -9.35 -6.72
N HIS A 34 -0.03 -10.58 -7.21
CA HIS A 34 0.81 -11.70 -6.78
C HIS A 34 2.29 -11.46 -7.11
N GLY A 35 2.58 -10.89 -8.28
CA GLY A 35 3.94 -10.47 -8.66
C GLY A 35 4.53 -9.45 -7.70
N LEU A 36 3.75 -8.42 -7.33
CA LEU A 36 4.15 -7.41 -6.35
C LEU A 36 4.41 -8.01 -4.97
N LEU A 37 3.44 -8.75 -4.42
CA LEU A 37 3.54 -9.35 -3.08
C LEU A 37 4.73 -10.29 -2.95
N ASN A 38 5.00 -11.11 -3.98
CA ASN A 38 6.18 -11.98 -4.00
C ASN A 38 7.49 -11.20 -4.03
N TYR A 39 7.55 -10.09 -4.78
CA TYR A 39 8.72 -9.22 -4.80
C TYR A 39 8.97 -8.58 -3.42
N LEU A 40 7.93 -8.05 -2.78
CA LEU A 40 8.02 -7.46 -1.44
C LEU A 40 8.48 -8.48 -0.39
N ALA A 41 7.94 -9.70 -0.46
CA ALA A 41 8.36 -10.81 0.40
C ALA A 41 9.83 -11.19 0.17
N GLY A 42 10.28 -11.21 -1.09
CA GLY A 42 11.69 -11.44 -1.45
C GLY A 42 12.63 -10.32 -0.98
N ALA A 43 12.15 -9.08 -0.92
CA ALA A 43 12.87 -7.94 -0.37
C ALA A 43 12.85 -7.88 1.17
N GLY A 44 12.07 -8.75 1.83
CA GLY A 44 11.98 -8.80 3.30
C GLY A 44 11.14 -7.69 3.93
N LEU A 45 10.27 -7.03 3.16
CA LEU A 45 9.36 -6.03 3.73
C LEU A 45 8.32 -6.74 4.62
N THR A 46 8.30 -6.39 5.91
CA THR A 46 7.35 -6.95 6.89
C THR A 46 5.96 -6.34 6.75
N GLY A 47 4.93 -7.02 7.29
CA GLY A 47 3.55 -6.50 7.24
C GLY A 47 2.88 -6.61 5.87
N VAL A 48 3.41 -7.47 4.99
CA VAL A 48 2.85 -7.81 3.68
C VAL A 48 2.43 -9.28 3.70
N PRO A 49 1.21 -9.63 3.25
CA PRO A 49 0.78 -11.03 3.21
C PRO A 49 1.51 -11.81 2.11
N ARG A 50 1.95 -13.04 2.39
CA ARG A 50 2.52 -13.92 1.37
C ARG A 50 1.44 -14.56 0.50
N VAL A 51 1.80 -14.82 -0.75
CA VAL A 51 0.96 -15.52 -1.72
C VAL A 51 1.18 -17.02 -1.62
N HIS A 52 0.10 -17.79 -1.52
CA HIS A 52 0.09 -19.26 -1.55
C HIS A 52 -0.57 -19.84 -2.81
N GLY A 53 -0.88 -18.98 -3.78
CA GLY A 53 -1.49 -19.36 -5.05
C GLY A 53 -3.02 -19.29 -5.00
N HIS A 54 -3.66 -20.34 -5.51
CA HIS A 54 -5.12 -20.41 -5.64
C HIS A 54 -5.66 -21.68 -4.99
N ASP A 55 -6.89 -21.61 -4.48
CA ASP A 55 -7.63 -22.81 -4.05
C ASP A 55 -8.37 -23.47 -5.23
N GLU A 56 -9.03 -24.60 -4.95
CA GLU A 56 -9.80 -25.38 -5.92
C GLU A 56 -10.99 -24.61 -6.54
N ARG A 57 -11.41 -23.51 -5.91
CA ARG A 57 -12.51 -22.64 -6.38
C ARG A 57 -11.98 -21.44 -7.16
N GLY A 58 -10.68 -21.34 -7.39
CA GLY A 58 -10.04 -20.22 -8.07
C GLY A 58 -9.94 -18.94 -7.23
N ARG A 59 -10.15 -19.02 -5.91
CA ARG A 59 -9.90 -17.91 -4.98
C ARG A 59 -8.41 -17.82 -4.73
N GLU A 60 -7.88 -16.60 -4.62
CA GLU A 60 -6.48 -16.45 -4.20
C GLU A 60 -6.33 -16.82 -2.73
N VAL A 61 -5.14 -17.29 -2.38
CA VAL A 61 -4.77 -17.67 -1.03
C VAL A 61 -3.64 -16.78 -0.55
N LEU A 62 -3.90 -15.98 0.48
CA LEU A 62 -2.92 -15.08 1.10
C LEU A 62 -2.75 -15.41 2.58
N ASP A 63 -1.65 -14.99 3.18
CA ASP A 63 -1.52 -14.97 4.64
C ASP A 63 -2.68 -14.19 5.28
N TYR A 64 -3.18 -14.70 6.41
CA TYR A 64 -3.97 -13.89 7.32
C TYR A 64 -3.03 -13.06 8.20
N LEU A 65 -3.16 -11.74 8.16
CA LEU A 65 -2.45 -10.85 9.06
C LEU A 65 -3.21 -10.76 10.40
N PRO A 66 -2.63 -11.20 11.53
CA PRO A 66 -3.29 -11.13 12.82
C PRO A 66 -3.49 -9.69 13.28
N GLY A 67 -4.69 -9.40 13.76
CA GLY A 67 -5.05 -8.08 14.28
C GLY A 67 -6.40 -7.62 13.77
N THR A 68 -6.66 -6.33 13.96
CA THR A 68 -7.91 -5.67 13.56
C THR A 68 -7.59 -4.47 12.69
N ALA A 69 -8.44 -4.19 11.71
CA ALA A 69 -8.38 -2.96 10.94
C ALA A 69 -8.59 -1.73 11.84
N TYR A 70 -7.91 -0.62 11.57
CA TYR A 70 -8.14 0.63 12.30
C TYR A 70 -9.45 1.29 11.88
N GLY A 71 -10.02 2.08 12.80
CA GLY A 71 -11.09 3.03 12.51
C GLY A 71 -10.56 4.42 12.14
N PRO A 72 -11.46 5.39 11.86
CA PRO A 72 -11.07 6.74 11.45
C PRO A 72 -10.29 7.51 12.52
N GLU A 73 -10.47 7.17 13.81
CA GLU A 73 -9.72 7.73 14.93
C GLU A 73 -8.35 7.05 15.07
N VAL A 74 -7.41 7.41 14.19
CA VAL A 74 -6.06 6.83 14.19
C VAL A 74 -5.15 7.55 15.19
N PRO A 75 -4.58 6.85 16.20
CA PRO A 75 -3.61 7.44 17.12
C PRO A 75 -2.32 7.90 16.41
N ASP A 76 -1.71 8.96 16.92
CA ASP A 76 -0.51 9.56 16.30
C ASP A 76 0.67 8.59 16.16
N GLY A 77 0.88 7.72 17.13
CA GLY A 77 1.92 6.68 17.06
C GLY A 77 1.71 5.73 15.87
N VAL A 78 0.47 5.27 15.69
CA VAL A 78 0.07 4.39 14.57
C VAL A 78 0.21 5.11 13.23
N LEU A 79 -0.23 6.38 13.16
CA LEU A 79 -0.05 7.19 11.95
C LEU A 79 1.43 7.34 11.59
N ALA A 80 2.28 7.59 12.57
CA ALA A 80 3.73 7.71 12.35
C ALA A 80 4.36 6.38 11.90
N ASP A 81 3.94 5.25 12.48
CA ASP A 81 4.42 3.92 12.08
C ASP A 81 3.97 3.56 10.65
N ALA A 82 2.71 3.82 10.31
CA ALA A 82 2.18 3.62 8.97
C ALA A 82 2.97 4.45 7.94
N MET A 83 3.24 5.72 8.22
CA MET A 83 4.00 6.58 7.30
C MET A 83 5.48 6.16 7.16
N ARG A 84 6.11 5.65 8.22
CA ARG A 84 7.44 5.03 8.14
C ARG A 84 7.43 3.76 7.30
N TRP A 85 6.41 2.92 7.49
CA TRP A 85 6.22 1.72 6.70
C TRP A 85 6.03 2.04 5.22
N LEU A 86 5.20 3.05 4.89
CA LEU A 86 4.96 3.50 3.52
C LEU A 86 6.25 4.02 2.86
N ALA A 87 7.08 4.75 3.61
CA ALA A 87 8.39 5.18 3.11
C ALA A 87 9.29 3.98 2.77
N GLY A 88 9.34 2.96 3.65
CA GLY A 88 10.06 1.71 3.38
C GLY A 88 9.50 0.95 2.17
N TYR A 89 8.17 0.86 2.06
CA TYR A 89 7.49 0.30 0.90
C TYR A 89 7.92 1.00 -0.40
N HIS A 90 7.80 2.33 -0.46
CA HIS A 90 8.18 3.14 -1.63
C HIS A 90 9.66 2.96 -2.02
N GLN A 91 10.56 2.85 -1.04
CA GLN A 91 11.97 2.55 -1.31
C GLN A 91 12.17 1.18 -1.96
N VAL A 92 11.46 0.16 -1.48
CA VAL A 92 11.52 -1.21 -2.03
C VAL A 92 10.96 -1.25 -3.45
N VAL A 93 9.77 -0.70 -3.69
CA VAL A 93 9.12 -0.73 -5.01
C VAL A 93 9.73 0.23 -6.02
N ALA A 94 10.58 1.17 -5.61
CA ALA A 94 11.35 2.00 -6.52
C ALA A 94 12.27 1.17 -7.45
N SER A 95 12.69 -0.02 -7.02
CA SER A 95 13.50 -0.94 -7.84
C SER A 95 12.68 -2.04 -8.53
N TYR A 96 11.38 -2.15 -8.24
CA TYR A 96 10.50 -3.12 -8.89
C TYR A 96 10.11 -2.62 -10.29
N ARG A 97 10.62 -3.29 -11.32
CA ARG A 97 10.39 -2.92 -12.73
C ARG A 97 9.95 -4.15 -13.53
N PRO A 98 8.70 -4.61 -13.35
CA PRO A 98 8.20 -5.71 -14.16
C PRO A 98 8.06 -5.25 -15.63
N PRO A 99 8.51 -6.05 -16.60
CA PRO A 99 8.64 -5.59 -17.99
C PRO A 99 7.29 -5.55 -18.72
N GLY A 100 7.12 -4.55 -19.59
CA GLY A 100 6.00 -4.44 -20.52
C GLY A 100 4.67 -4.03 -19.87
N VAL A 101 3.59 -4.19 -20.63
CA VAL A 101 2.23 -3.84 -20.19
C VAL A 101 1.69 -4.92 -19.27
N ILE A 102 1.30 -4.52 -18.07
CA ILE A 102 0.70 -5.38 -17.04
C ILE A 102 -0.75 -4.99 -16.83
N ARG A 103 -1.59 -5.99 -16.60
CA ARG A 103 -3.01 -5.78 -16.26
C ARG A 103 -3.13 -5.45 -14.77
N TRP A 104 -3.31 -4.18 -14.44
CA TRP A 104 -3.70 -3.72 -13.11
C TRP A 104 -5.22 -3.58 -13.02
N ARG A 105 -5.74 -3.32 -11.82
CA ARG A 105 -7.19 -3.15 -11.62
C ARG A 105 -7.73 -1.89 -12.29
N ALA A 106 -6.95 -0.80 -12.29
CA ALA A 106 -7.26 0.43 -13.01
C ALA A 106 -7.19 0.27 -14.55
N GLY A 107 -6.54 -0.79 -15.04
CA GLY A 107 -6.40 -1.08 -16.47
C GLY A 107 -5.01 -1.60 -16.84
N PRO A 108 -4.79 -1.97 -18.12
CA PRO A 108 -3.45 -2.24 -18.64
C PRO A 108 -2.57 -1.01 -18.56
N ALA A 109 -1.37 -1.14 -18.01
CA ALA A 109 -0.39 -0.07 -17.97
C ALA A 109 1.05 -0.62 -17.98
N GLU A 110 1.95 0.11 -18.61
CA GLU A 110 3.39 -0.06 -18.48
C GLU A 110 3.91 0.96 -17.45
N LEU A 111 4.87 0.54 -16.62
CA LEU A 111 5.40 1.39 -15.55
C LEU A 111 6.36 2.44 -16.13
N ALA A 112 6.00 3.72 -16.04
CA ALA A 112 6.84 4.80 -16.52
C ALA A 112 8.11 5.01 -15.66
N ALA A 113 9.12 5.68 -16.23
CA ALA A 113 10.42 5.86 -15.59
C ALA A 113 10.36 6.65 -14.27
N ASP A 114 9.43 7.59 -14.17
CA ASP A 114 9.17 8.45 -13.02
C ASP A 114 8.14 7.89 -12.04
N GLN A 115 7.61 6.69 -12.32
CA GLN A 115 6.59 6.03 -11.51
C GLN A 115 7.15 4.91 -10.64
N ILE A 116 6.39 4.56 -9.61
CA ILE A 116 6.50 3.34 -8.83
C ILE A 116 5.17 2.59 -8.84
N ILE A 117 5.11 1.43 -8.21
CA ILE A 117 3.83 0.79 -7.91
C ILE A 117 3.30 1.39 -6.61
N CYS A 118 2.34 2.29 -6.70
CA CYS A 118 1.62 2.83 -5.55
C CYS A 118 0.54 1.84 -5.09
N MET A 119 0.14 1.94 -3.83
CA MET A 119 -0.95 1.18 -3.24
C MET A 119 -2.32 1.65 -3.73
N HIS A 120 -2.49 2.95 -3.95
CA HIS A 120 -3.72 3.65 -4.34
C HIS A 120 -4.91 3.50 -3.38
N ASP A 121 -4.76 2.70 -2.32
CA ASP A 121 -5.77 2.47 -1.28
C ASP A 121 -5.13 2.34 0.11
N TYR A 122 -4.10 3.14 0.38
CA TYR A 122 -3.37 3.15 1.66
C TYR A 122 -4.10 3.97 2.75
N GLY A 123 -5.35 3.58 3.05
CA GLY A 123 -6.20 4.17 4.09
C GLY A 123 -6.20 3.37 5.40
N TYR A 124 -6.63 4.00 6.50
CA TYR A 124 -6.62 3.41 7.85
C TYR A 124 -7.36 2.07 7.94
N TYR A 125 -8.41 1.89 7.13
CA TYR A 125 -9.24 0.67 7.12
C TYR A 125 -8.51 -0.55 6.52
N ASN A 126 -7.40 -0.33 5.83
CA ASN A 126 -6.53 -1.37 5.29
C ASN A 126 -5.30 -1.63 6.16
N TRP A 127 -5.11 -0.86 7.24
CA TRP A 127 -4.02 -1.05 8.20
C TRP A 127 -4.45 -2.02 9.28
N ILE A 128 -3.62 -3.03 9.53
CA ILE A 128 -3.84 -4.00 10.60
C ILE A 128 -3.02 -3.58 11.82
N GLY A 129 -3.68 -3.61 12.98
CA GLY A 129 -3.08 -3.34 14.27
C GLY A 129 -3.16 -4.52 15.24
N THR A 130 -2.12 -4.68 16.06
CA THR A 130 -2.11 -5.56 17.24
C THR A 130 -2.03 -4.72 18.51
N ALA A 131 -1.89 -5.38 19.67
CA ALA A 131 -1.60 -4.68 20.93
C ALA A 131 -0.28 -3.88 20.89
N ASP A 132 0.63 -4.21 19.97
CA ASP A 132 1.93 -3.57 19.81
C ASP A 132 1.91 -2.41 18.79
N GLY A 133 0.76 -2.14 18.16
CA GLY A 133 0.60 -1.08 17.16
C GLY A 133 0.43 -1.61 15.73
N PHE A 134 0.83 -0.78 14.75
CA PHE A 134 0.71 -1.10 13.33
C PHE A 134 1.50 -2.38 12.98
N SER A 135 0.86 -3.36 12.34
CA SER A 135 1.45 -4.67 12.03
C SER A 135 1.49 -5.02 10.55
N GLY A 136 0.69 -4.37 9.70
CA GLY A 136 0.74 -4.61 8.28
C GLY A 136 -0.44 -4.03 7.49
N VAL A 137 -0.50 -4.41 6.22
CA VAL A 137 -1.40 -3.83 5.23
C VAL A 137 -2.10 -4.92 4.44
N ILE A 138 -3.42 -4.78 4.32
CA ILE A 138 -4.26 -5.63 3.50
C ILE A 138 -4.84 -4.84 2.32
N ASP A 139 -5.57 -5.56 1.48
CA ASP A 139 -6.26 -5.07 0.29
C ASP A 139 -5.40 -4.35 -0.75
N TRP A 140 -4.66 -5.15 -1.51
CA TRP A 140 -3.71 -4.70 -2.51
C TRP A 140 -4.30 -4.51 -3.90
N ASP A 141 -5.61 -4.69 -4.06
CA ASP A 141 -6.29 -4.77 -5.36
C ASP A 141 -6.12 -3.52 -6.23
N LEU A 142 -6.00 -2.35 -5.60
CA LEU A 142 -5.85 -1.09 -6.31
C LEU A 142 -4.40 -0.72 -6.61
N ALA A 143 -3.43 -1.53 -6.18
CA ALA A 143 -2.03 -1.26 -6.46
C ALA A 143 -1.78 -1.18 -7.98
N GLY A 144 -0.88 -0.28 -8.37
CA GLY A 144 -0.55 -0.05 -9.77
C GLY A 144 0.36 1.15 -9.98
N PRO A 145 0.74 1.47 -11.23
CA PRO A 145 1.62 2.59 -11.53
C PRO A 145 1.08 3.91 -10.98
N GLY A 146 1.97 4.72 -10.40
CA GLY A 146 1.64 6.02 -9.82
C GLY A 146 2.89 6.75 -9.36
N VAL A 147 2.70 7.91 -8.75
CA VAL A 147 3.77 8.63 -8.06
C VAL A 147 3.58 8.53 -6.54
N PRO A 148 4.67 8.53 -5.75
CA PRO A 148 4.60 8.39 -4.29
C PRO A 148 3.65 9.38 -3.59
N LEU A 149 3.46 10.56 -4.19
CA LEU A 149 2.54 11.57 -3.68
C LEU A 149 1.07 11.10 -3.71
N ASP A 150 0.70 10.20 -4.62
CA ASP A 150 -0.66 9.65 -4.72
C ASP A 150 -1.04 8.90 -3.44
N ASP A 151 -0.17 8.01 -2.96
CA ASP A 151 -0.38 7.27 -1.70
C ASP A 151 -0.38 8.21 -0.49
N ILE A 152 0.55 9.17 -0.43
CA ILE A 152 0.63 10.14 0.69
C ILE A 152 -0.63 11.01 0.74
N ALA A 153 -1.09 11.49 -0.40
CA ALA A 153 -2.30 12.31 -0.50
C ALA A 153 -3.55 11.49 -0.12
N PHE A 154 -3.63 10.24 -0.56
CA PHE A 154 -4.73 9.34 -0.20
C PHE A 154 -4.76 9.03 1.30
N THR A 155 -3.62 8.76 1.91
CA THR A 155 -3.54 8.60 3.37
C THR A 155 -3.96 9.88 4.08
N ALA A 156 -3.50 11.05 3.63
CA ALA A 156 -3.84 12.33 4.26
C ALA A 156 -5.35 12.60 4.22
N TRP A 157 -5.99 12.29 3.09
CA TRP A 157 -7.45 12.35 2.97
C TRP A 157 -8.18 11.51 4.02
N ASN A 158 -7.64 10.33 4.33
CA ASN A 158 -8.23 9.39 5.27
C ASN A 158 -7.90 9.69 6.74
N THR A 159 -6.71 10.22 7.03
CA THR A 159 -6.22 10.32 8.41
C THR A 159 -6.13 11.75 8.93
N ALA A 160 -6.17 12.76 8.08
CA ALA A 160 -6.17 14.18 8.46
C ALA A 160 -7.34 14.85 7.74
N PRO A 161 -8.59 14.52 8.06
CA PRO A 161 -9.74 14.58 7.15
C PRO A 161 -9.98 15.99 6.58
N LEU A 162 -9.31 16.31 5.47
CA LEU A 162 -9.17 17.68 4.94
C LEU A 162 -10.47 18.21 4.31
N ALA A 163 -11.41 17.31 4.02
CA ALA A 163 -12.67 17.63 3.33
C ALA A 163 -13.86 17.86 4.27
N ILE A 164 -13.71 17.61 5.57
CA ILE A 164 -14.76 17.87 6.55
C ILE A 164 -14.34 19.02 7.47
N PRO A 165 -15.29 19.80 8.00
CA PRO A 165 -15.00 20.80 9.00
C PRO A 165 -14.35 20.17 10.24
N ALA A 166 -13.11 20.56 10.54
CA ALA A 166 -12.37 20.18 11.74
C ALA A 166 -11.44 21.34 12.16
N ASP A 167 -10.75 21.21 13.29
CA ASP A 167 -9.76 22.21 13.73
C ASP A 167 -8.58 22.25 12.73
N PRO A 168 -8.35 23.38 12.03
CA PRO A 168 -7.23 23.49 11.10
C PRO A 168 -5.86 23.30 11.76
N ALA A 169 -5.72 23.60 13.05
CA ALA A 169 -4.47 23.41 13.77
C ALA A 169 -4.16 21.92 13.95
N ASP A 170 -5.18 21.11 14.28
CA ASP A 170 -5.06 19.66 14.39
C ASP A 170 -4.78 19.02 13.01
N GLN A 171 -5.54 19.37 11.98
CA GLN A 171 -5.30 18.90 10.61
C GLN A 171 -3.86 19.21 10.17
N ALA A 172 -3.38 20.43 10.39
CA ALA A 172 -2.01 20.81 10.07
C ALA A 172 -0.96 20.05 10.90
N ALA A 173 -1.24 19.76 12.18
CA ALA A 173 -0.35 18.94 13.02
C ALA A 173 -0.24 17.51 12.48
N ARG A 174 -1.37 16.89 12.08
CA ARG A 174 -1.39 15.54 11.51
C ARG A 174 -0.64 15.46 10.18
N ILE A 175 -0.81 16.45 9.29
CA ILE A 175 -0.04 16.51 8.04
C ILE A 175 1.46 16.66 8.30
N ARG A 176 1.88 17.47 9.28
CA ARG A 176 3.30 17.59 9.66
C ARG A 176 3.85 16.26 10.19
N LEU A 177 3.12 15.60 11.08
CA LEU A 177 3.49 14.28 11.61
C LEU A 177 3.69 13.27 10.48
N MET A 178 2.77 13.23 9.51
CA MET A 178 2.89 12.34 8.35
C MET A 178 4.14 12.64 7.53
N ALA A 179 4.37 13.91 7.21
CA ALA A 179 5.53 14.32 6.44
C ALA A 179 6.84 13.99 7.15
N GLU A 180 6.95 14.27 8.46
CA GLU A 180 8.12 13.97 9.28
C GLU A 180 8.39 12.46 9.35
N ALA A 181 7.36 11.65 9.63
CA ALA A 181 7.48 10.20 9.73
C ALA A 181 7.83 9.53 8.39
N TYR A 182 7.36 10.07 7.27
CA TYR A 182 7.71 9.60 5.93
C TYR A 182 9.18 9.91 5.54
N GLY A 183 9.86 10.82 6.25
CA GLY A 183 11.26 11.20 6.02
C GLY A 183 11.51 12.72 5.90
N GLY A 184 10.49 13.53 6.13
CA GLY A 184 10.51 14.98 6.06
C GLY A 184 10.42 15.53 4.63
N TRP A 185 10.55 16.86 4.49
CA TRP A 185 10.51 17.55 3.18
C TRP A 185 11.67 17.20 2.24
N ARG A 186 12.68 16.45 2.71
CA ARG A 186 13.93 16.17 1.99
C ARG A 186 13.92 14.85 1.22
N THR A 187 12.98 13.95 1.47
CA THR A 187 12.92 12.63 0.81
C THR A 187 11.93 12.63 -0.34
N PHE A 188 12.27 13.37 -1.38
CA PHE A 188 12.12 12.98 -2.79
C PHE A 188 12.96 13.98 -3.60
N ALA A 189 14.28 13.86 -3.51
CA ALA A 189 15.07 14.04 -4.71
C ALA A 189 15.09 12.65 -5.33
N PRO A 190 14.30 12.38 -6.39
CA PRO A 190 14.59 11.20 -7.18
C PRO A 190 16.06 11.34 -7.57
N ALA A 191 16.76 10.23 -7.69
CA ALA A 191 17.96 10.20 -8.49
C ALA A 191 17.59 10.45 -9.98
N PHE A 192 16.88 11.54 -10.27
CA PHE A 192 16.90 12.21 -11.55
C PHE A 192 18.34 12.66 -11.70
N ARG A 193 19.15 11.83 -12.36
CA ARG A 193 20.35 12.28 -13.03
C ARG A 193 19.95 13.56 -13.75
N ARG A 194 20.46 14.72 -13.29
CA ARG A 194 20.49 15.91 -14.13
C ARG A 194 21.15 15.46 -15.42
N LEU A 195 20.40 15.40 -16.51
CA LEU A 195 21.01 15.32 -17.83
C LEU A 195 22.02 16.48 -17.89
N PRO A 196 23.26 16.23 -18.34
CA PRO A 196 24.22 17.31 -18.51
C PRO A 196 23.56 18.36 -19.39
N ARG A 197 23.51 19.62 -18.90
CA ARG A 197 23.23 20.75 -19.78
C ARG A 197 24.27 20.68 -20.88
N THR A 198 23.85 20.42 -22.11
CA THR A 198 24.68 20.73 -23.25
C THR A 198 24.93 22.23 -23.17
N SER A 199 26.19 22.58 -22.89
CA SER A 199 26.67 23.92 -23.17
C SER A 199 26.62 24.08 -24.67
N ASP A 200 25.62 24.79 -25.17
CA ASP A 200 25.72 25.37 -26.50
C ASP A 200 26.80 26.44 -26.42
N SER A 201 27.95 26.09 -26.96
CA SER A 201 28.95 27.04 -27.41
C SER A 201 28.49 27.59 -28.76
N ASP A 202 28.17 28.88 -28.77
CA ASP A 202 28.42 29.83 -29.86
C ASP A 202 28.52 31.24 -29.29
#